data_AF-A0A0D9RUB0-F1
#
_entry.id   AF-A0A0D9RUB0-F1
#
_cell.length_a   1.000
_cell.length_b   1.000
_cell.length_c   1.000
_cell.angle_alpha   90.00
_cell.angle_beta   90.00
_cell.angle_gamma   90.00
#
_symmetry.space_group_name_H-M   'P 1'
#
loop_
_entity.id
_entity.type
_entity.pdbx_description
1 polymer ?
#
loop_
_entity_poly.entity_id
_entity_poly.type
_entity_poly.pdbx_seq_one_letter_code
_entity_poly.pdbx_strand_id
1 'polypeptide(L)'
;MRLLGPSQEREIPPLLGMEKADLLELMPLSEDFVWMRARLQQEVEEQLRKKCFTLLCYYDPSSVLCPLCPDADSETVKAAKVWKLAEVLVGEQQQCQDAKSQQKEQMLLLEKKSATYSQVLLRCLTLLQRLLQEHRLKTQSELDRINAQYLEVKCSAMILKLRDRLEGAIHLQEQDMEKSRQVLNSYEVLGEEFDRLVKEYTVLKQATENKRWALLEFNKAYR
;
A
#
# COMPACT_ATOMS: atom_id res chain seq x y z
N MET A 1 -19.27 52.35 -61.19
CA MET A 1 -20.35 52.33 -62.19
C MET A 1 -21.69 52.46 -61.48
N ARG A 2 -22.52 53.41 -61.97
CA ARG A 2 -24.01 53.48 -61.96
C ARG A 2 -24.75 53.17 -60.64
N LEU A 3 -25.22 54.18 -59.91
CA LEU A 3 -26.46 54.99 -60.06
C LEU A 3 -27.76 54.21 -59.78
N LEU A 4 -28.47 54.58 -58.71
CA LEU A 4 -29.94 54.55 -58.48
C LEU A 4 -30.14 54.99 -57.01
N GLY A 5 -30.53 56.23 -56.68
CA GLY A 5 -31.88 56.82 -56.76
C GLY A 5 -32.39 57.06 -55.31
N PRO A 6 -33.17 58.11 -55.00
CA PRO A 6 -33.61 58.38 -53.62
C PRO A 6 -34.57 57.27 -53.20
N SER A 7 -34.21 56.49 -52.18
CA SER A 7 -35.08 55.46 -51.63
C SER A 7 -36.24 56.13 -50.91
N GLN A 8 -37.29 56.38 -51.68
CA GLN A 8 -38.68 56.54 -51.28
C GLN A 8 -38.92 55.70 -50.01
N GLU A 9 -39.26 56.35 -48.90
CA GLU A 9 -39.72 55.70 -47.69
C GLU A 9 -40.82 54.71 -48.11
N ARG A 10 -40.47 53.43 -48.19
CA ARG A 10 -41.47 52.37 -48.31
C ARG A 10 -42.17 52.36 -46.96
N GLU A 11 -43.32 53.01 -46.91
CA GLU A 11 -44.29 52.85 -45.85
C GLU A 11 -44.54 51.35 -45.70
N ILE A 12 -43.94 50.76 -44.65
CA ILE A 12 -44.23 49.40 -44.23
C ILE A 12 -45.68 49.45 -43.75
N PRO A 13 -46.63 48.74 -44.39
CA PRO A 13 -48.02 48.78 -43.96
C PRO A 13 -48.08 48.34 -42.49
N PRO A 14 -48.79 49.07 -41.62
CA PRO A 14 -48.77 48.82 -40.20
C PRO A 14 -49.29 47.40 -39.89
N LEU A 15 -48.49 46.63 -39.13
CA LEU A 15 -48.73 45.21 -38.83
C LEU A 15 -50.06 44.90 -38.11
N LEU A 16 -50.77 45.93 -37.63
CA LEU A 16 -52.11 45.83 -37.04
C LEU A 16 -53.17 46.72 -37.73
N GLY A 17 -52.89 47.23 -38.93
CA GLY A 17 -53.81 48.09 -39.67
C GLY A 17 -54.06 49.47 -39.02
N MET A 18 -53.17 49.89 -38.11
CA MET A 18 -53.22 51.20 -37.45
C MET A 18 -52.16 52.13 -38.05
N GLU A 19 -52.59 53.18 -38.74
CA GLU A 19 -51.71 54.19 -39.30
C GLU A 19 -51.07 55.02 -38.17
N LYS A 20 -49.93 55.68 -38.44
CA LYS A 20 -49.25 56.51 -37.42
C LYS A 20 -50.16 57.63 -36.88
N ALA A 21 -51.14 58.05 -37.67
CA ALA A 21 -52.21 58.97 -37.29
C ALA A 21 -53.20 58.34 -36.28
N ASP A 22 -53.60 57.09 -36.47
CA ASP A 22 -54.50 56.36 -35.55
C ASP A 22 -53.87 56.13 -34.19
N LEU A 23 -52.54 55.93 -34.15
CA LEU A 23 -51.78 55.87 -32.90
C LEU A 23 -51.79 57.22 -32.17
N LEU A 24 -51.73 58.34 -32.88
CA LEU A 24 -51.79 59.68 -32.28
C LEU A 24 -53.21 60.02 -31.76
N GLU A 25 -54.27 59.47 -32.35
CA GLU A 25 -55.64 59.56 -31.82
C GLU A 25 -55.86 58.70 -30.58
N LEU A 26 -55.17 57.55 -30.48
CA LEU A 26 -55.23 56.67 -29.31
C LEU A 26 -54.22 57.04 -28.21
N MET A 27 -53.21 57.86 -28.53
CA MET A 27 -52.33 58.41 -27.52
C MET A 27 -53.15 59.36 -26.64
N PRO A 28 -53.12 59.19 -25.31
CA PRO A 28 -53.68 60.16 -24.39
C PRO A 28 -53.16 61.55 -24.77
N LEU A 29 -54.02 62.57 -24.71
CA LEU A 29 -53.64 63.96 -24.99
C LEU A 29 -52.36 64.28 -24.20
N SER A 30 -51.49 65.17 -24.69
CA SER A 30 -50.20 65.42 -24.02
C SER A 30 -50.35 65.76 -22.53
N GLU A 31 -51.48 66.35 -22.14
CA GLU A 31 -51.89 66.62 -20.77
C GLU A 31 -52.14 65.33 -19.94
N ASP A 32 -52.80 64.32 -20.51
CA ASP A 32 -53.04 63.02 -19.88
C ASP A 32 -51.75 62.23 -19.71
N PHE A 33 -50.81 62.34 -20.65
CA PHE A 33 -49.51 61.71 -20.52
C PHE A 33 -48.67 62.34 -19.40
N VAL A 34 -48.75 63.66 -19.24
CA VAL A 34 -48.12 64.37 -18.12
C VAL A 34 -48.77 63.97 -16.78
N TRP A 35 -50.10 63.88 -16.74
CA TRP A 35 -50.84 63.46 -15.54
C TRP A 35 -50.59 61.99 -15.17
N MET A 36 -50.60 61.07 -16.14
CA MET A 36 -50.30 59.66 -15.89
C MET A 36 -48.84 59.45 -15.47
N ARG A 37 -47.90 60.19 -16.08
CA ARG A 37 -46.48 60.15 -15.68
C ARG A 37 -46.31 60.66 -14.25
N ALA A 38 -46.97 61.76 -13.89
CA ALA A 38 -46.95 62.30 -12.53
C ALA A 38 -47.60 61.33 -11.53
N ARG A 39 -48.74 60.72 -11.89
CA ARG A 39 -49.46 59.77 -11.03
C ARG A 39 -48.70 58.44 -10.86
N LEU A 40 -48.08 57.93 -11.92
CA LEU A 40 -47.27 56.73 -11.86
C LEU A 40 -46.07 56.92 -10.94
N GLN A 41 -45.40 58.07 -11.04
CA GLN A 41 -44.30 58.40 -10.13
C GLN A 41 -44.77 58.40 -8.67
N GLN A 42 -45.91 59.04 -8.38
CA GLN A 42 -46.48 59.06 -7.03
C GLN A 42 -46.85 57.67 -6.52
N GLU A 43 -47.47 56.82 -7.34
CA GLU A 43 -47.85 55.46 -6.93
C GLU A 43 -46.62 54.58 -6.69
N VAL A 44 -45.58 54.68 -7.52
CA VAL A 44 -44.32 53.95 -7.30
C VAL A 44 -43.65 54.40 -6.01
N GLU A 45 -43.60 55.70 -5.73
CA GLU A 45 -43.06 56.23 -4.48
C GLU A 45 -43.86 55.73 -3.27
N GLU A 46 -45.19 55.71 -3.36
CA GLU A 46 -46.07 55.25 -2.29
C GLU A 46 -45.92 53.74 -2.01
N GLN A 47 -45.81 52.92 -3.05
CA GLN A 47 -45.61 51.47 -2.90
C GLN A 47 -44.20 51.14 -2.39
N LEU A 48 -43.18 51.88 -2.82
CA LEU A 48 -41.82 51.73 -2.32
C LEU A 48 -41.74 52.11 -0.84
N ARG A 49 -42.37 53.23 -0.47
CA ARG A 49 -42.49 53.73 0.90
C ARG A 49 -43.13 52.67 1.80
N LYS A 50 -44.25 52.07 1.39
CA LYS A 50 -44.92 50.97 2.11
C LYS A 50 -43.98 49.79 2.34
N LYS A 51 -43.28 49.31 1.30
CA LYS A 51 -42.34 48.18 1.40
C LYS A 51 -41.15 48.49 2.32
N CYS A 52 -40.56 49.68 2.22
CA CYS A 52 -39.47 50.12 3.10
C CYS A 52 -39.91 50.18 4.57
N PHE A 53 -41.13 50.67 4.83
CA PHE A 53 -41.68 50.68 6.19
C PHE A 53 -42.03 49.27 6.68
N THR A 54 -42.57 48.39 5.84
CA THR A 54 -42.78 46.98 6.22
C THR A 54 -41.47 46.30 6.62
N LEU A 55 -40.39 46.56 5.88
CA LEU A 55 -39.05 46.05 6.23
C LEU A 55 -38.54 46.67 7.54
N LEU A 56 -38.66 47.98 7.72
CA LEU A 56 -38.26 48.64 8.96
C LEU A 56 -38.98 48.06 10.19
N CYS A 57 -40.28 47.82 10.10
CA CYS A 57 -41.08 47.21 11.16
C CYS A 57 -40.65 45.78 11.51
N TYR A 58 -40.05 45.03 10.57
CA TYR A 58 -39.51 43.69 10.84
C TYR A 58 -38.23 43.75 11.67
N TYR A 59 -37.35 44.73 11.42
CA TYR A 59 -36.07 44.86 12.11
C TYR A 59 -36.15 45.68 13.41
N ASP A 60 -37.11 46.61 13.51
CA ASP A 60 -37.38 47.40 14.72
C ASP A 60 -38.89 47.37 15.07
N PRO A 61 -39.38 46.24 15.66
CA PRO A 61 -40.78 46.10 16.05
C PRO A 61 -41.18 47.04 17.20
N SER A 62 -40.21 47.63 17.90
CA SER A 62 -40.39 48.62 18.96
C SER A 62 -41.04 49.91 18.47
N SER A 63 -40.94 50.21 17.16
CA SER A 63 -41.59 51.37 16.52
C SER A 63 -43.12 51.22 16.35
N VAL A 64 -43.65 50.00 16.47
CA VAL A 64 -45.07 49.66 16.24
C VAL A 64 -45.91 49.74 17.53
N LEU A 65 -45.28 49.97 18.68
CA LEU A 65 -45.94 49.88 19.99
C LEU A 65 -46.65 51.16 20.48
N CYS A 66 -46.94 52.13 19.60
CA CYS A 66 -47.87 53.22 19.95
C CYS A 66 -49.06 53.31 18.98
N PRO A 67 -50.13 52.51 19.20
CA PRO A 67 -51.37 52.59 18.43
C PRO A 67 -52.18 53.88 18.64
N LEU A 68 -51.68 54.83 19.44
CA LEU A 68 -52.42 56.02 19.90
C LEU A 68 -51.90 57.36 19.37
N CYS A 69 -50.89 57.38 18.50
CA CYS A 69 -50.38 58.64 17.93
C CYS A 69 -50.24 58.54 16.39
N PRO A 70 -51.10 59.20 15.61
CA PRO A 70 -50.97 59.23 14.15
C PRO A 70 -49.74 59.99 13.61
N ASP A 71 -49.04 60.81 14.40
CA ASP A 71 -47.99 61.73 13.89
C ASP A 71 -46.78 61.91 14.84
N ALA A 72 -46.13 60.84 15.31
CA ALA A 72 -44.96 61.00 16.20
C ALA A 72 -43.59 60.93 15.52
N ASP A 73 -43.46 60.19 14.40
CA ASP A 73 -42.24 60.22 13.59
C ASP A 73 -42.54 61.00 12.30
N SER A 74 -42.03 62.23 12.21
CA SER A 74 -41.98 62.99 10.95
C SER A 74 -41.46 62.08 9.83
N GLU A 75 -41.97 62.24 8.60
CA GLU A 75 -41.52 61.47 7.44
C GLU A 75 -39.98 61.46 7.30
N THR A 76 -39.33 62.55 7.73
CA THR A 76 -37.87 62.68 7.78
C THR A 76 -37.21 61.75 8.80
N VAL A 77 -37.85 61.49 9.96
CA VAL A 77 -37.38 60.57 11.00
C VAL A 77 -37.52 59.12 10.54
N LYS A 78 -38.63 58.76 9.87
CA LYS A 78 -38.81 57.42 9.29
C LYS A 78 -37.81 57.16 8.17
N ALA A 79 -37.59 58.14 7.30
CA ALA A 79 -36.54 58.06 6.28
C ALA A 79 -35.16 57.90 6.93
N ALA A 80 -34.82 58.69 7.95
CA ALA A 80 -33.55 58.56 8.67
C ALA A 80 -33.36 57.17 9.32
N LYS A 81 -34.42 56.58 9.90
CA LYS A 81 -34.40 55.21 10.43
C LYS A 81 -34.17 54.17 9.33
N VAL A 82 -34.82 54.32 8.16
CA VAL A 82 -34.59 53.44 6.99
C VAL A 82 -33.15 53.56 6.49
N TRP A 83 -32.59 54.77 6.40
CA TRP A 83 -31.20 55.00 6.02
C TRP A 83 -30.23 54.38 7.03
N LYS A 84 -30.48 54.54 8.33
CA LYS A 84 -29.65 53.91 9.38
C LYS A 84 -29.71 52.38 9.32
N LEU A 85 -30.89 51.81 9.06
CA LEU A 85 -31.03 50.37 8.85
C LEU A 85 -30.22 49.90 7.64
N ALA A 86 -30.24 50.62 6.52
CA ALA A 86 -29.42 50.29 5.36
C ALA A 86 -27.92 50.32 5.68
N GLU A 87 -27.45 51.33 6.43
CA GLU A 87 -26.06 51.42 6.89
C GLU A 87 -25.67 50.23 7.78
N VAL A 88 -26.54 49.84 8.73
CA VAL A 88 -26.33 48.68 9.61
C VAL A 88 -26.32 47.39 8.81
N LEU A 89 -27.26 47.17 7.89
CA LEU A 89 -27.31 45.96 7.06
C LEU A 89 -26.07 45.79 6.18
N VAL A 90 -25.54 46.88 5.63
CA VAL A 90 -24.26 46.85 4.88
C VAL A 90 -23.10 46.51 5.81
N GLY A 91 -23.07 47.06 7.03
CA GLY A 91 -22.07 46.71 8.04
C GLY A 91 -22.12 45.23 8.46
N GLU A 92 -23.30 44.70 8.76
CA GLU A 92 -23.52 43.29 9.10
C GLU A 92 -23.18 42.36 7.94
N GLN A 93 -23.53 42.75 6.70
CA GLN A 93 -23.17 42.01 5.50
C GLN A 93 -21.64 41.92 5.35
N GLN A 94 -20.92 43.02 5.57
CA GLN A 94 -19.47 43.05 5.51
C GLN A 94 -18.85 42.17 6.62
N GLN A 95 -19.33 42.29 7.86
CA GLN A 95 -18.88 41.45 8.97
C GLN A 95 -19.13 39.95 8.71
N CYS A 96 -20.27 39.61 8.14
CA CYS A 96 -20.58 38.23 7.76
C CYS A 96 -19.63 37.72 6.66
N GLN A 97 -19.27 38.56 5.70
CA GLN A 97 -18.30 38.23 4.67
C GLN A 97 -16.89 38.04 5.24
N ASP A 98 -16.47 38.91 6.17
CA ASP A 98 -15.18 38.83 6.85
C ASP A 98 -15.10 37.59 7.76
N ALA A 99 -16.17 37.28 8.51
CA ALA A 99 -16.24 36.05 9.29
C ALA A 99 -16.17 34.80 8.39
N LYS A 100 -16.81 34.85 7.21
CA LYS A 100 -16.77 33.76 6.24
C LYS A 100 -15.39 33.60 5.59
N SER A 101 -14.66 34.69 5.33
CA SER A 101 -13.28 34.60 4.82
C SER A 101 -12.36 34.03 5.90
N GLN A 102 -12.44 34.51 7.14
CA GLN A 102 -11.69 33.97 8.27
C GLN A 102 -11.99 32.49 8.52
N GLN A 103 -13.26 32.06 8.43
CA GLN A 103 -13.63 30.66 8.58
C GLN A 103 -12.97 29.77 7.52
N LYS A 104 -12.90 30.24 6.26
CA LYS A 104 -12.21 29.51 5.18
C LYS A 104 -10.72 29.38 5.46
N GLU A 105 -10.07 30.43 5.96
CA GLU A 105 -8.66 30.38 6.33
C GLU A 105 -8.40 29.40 7.47
N GLN A 106 -9.24 29.40 8.50
CA GLN A 106 -9.15 28.44 9.61
C GLN A 106 -9.37 27.00 9.13
N MET A 107 -10.30 26.77 8.22
CA MET A 107 -10.53 25.46 7.61
C MET A 107 -9.26 24.96 6.89
N LEU A 108 -8.63 25.80 6.07
CA LEU A 108 -7.38 25.44 5.38
C LEU A 108 -6.23 25.16 6.35
N LEU A 109 -6.12 25.93 7.44
CA LEU A 109 -5.12 25.68 8.47
C LEU A 109 -5.36 24.34 9.17
N LEU A 110 -6.61 24.02 9.51
CA LEU A 110 -6.98 22.74 10.11
C LEU A 110 -6.69 21.57 9.17
N GLU A 111 -7.03 21.68 7.88
CA GLU A 111 -6.70 20.67 6.87
C GLU A 111 -5.19 20.45 6.74
N LYS A 112 -4.40 21.53 6.75
CA LYS A 112 -2.94 21.43 6.74
C LYS A 112 -2.43 20.70 7.98
N LYS A 113 -2.97 21.02 9.16
CA LYS A 113 -2.59 20.36 10.41
C LYS A 113 -2.98 18.88 10.39
N SER A 114 -4.21 18.54 10.01
CA SER A 114 -4.65 17.15 9.94
C SER A 114 -3.79 16.35 8.97
N ALA A 115 -3.49 16.88 7.79
CA ALA A 115 -2.60 16.25 6.81
C ALA A 115 -1.20 16.00 7.39
N THR A 116 -0.61 16.97 8.12
CA THR A 116 0.71 16.78 8.74
C THR A 116 0.70 15.69 9.81
N TYR A 117 -0.32 15.65 10.67
CA TYR A 117 -0.42 14.60 11.69
C TYR A 117 -0.61 13.22 11.06
N SER A 118 -1.49 13.09 10.07
CA SER A 118 -1.68 11.85 9.32
C SER A 118 -0.39 11.37 8.66
N GLN A 119 0.40 12.28 8.07
CA GLN A 119 1.67 11.95 7.46
C GLN A 119 2.69 11.43 8.49
N VAL A 120 2.79 12.09 9.66
CA VAL A 120 3.68 11.62 10.73
C VAL A 120 3.25 10.24 11.22
N LEU A 121 1.95 10.01 11.42
CA LEU A 121 1.43 8.71 11.84
C LEU A 121 1.75 7.61 10.82
N LEU A 122 1.58 7.87 9.53
CA LEU A 122 1.96 6.94 8.46
C LEU A 122 3.47 6.65 8.48
N ARG A 123 4.29 7.68 8.69
CA ARG A 123 5.75 7.51 8.81
C ARG A 123 6.13 6.67 10.04
N CYS A 124 5.47 6.87 11.18
CA CYS A 124 5.69 6.05 12.37
C CYS A 124 5.27 4.59 12.13
N LEU A 125 4.13 4.37 11.49
CA LEU A 125 3.62 3.04 11.16
C LEU A 125 4.57 2.28 10.23
N THR A 126 5.06 2.93 9.18
CA THR A 126 6.04 2.32 8.26
C THR A 126 7.37 2.00 8.93
N LEU A 127 7.85 2.84 9.86
CA LEU A 127 9.04 2.55 10.66
C LEU A 127 8.84 1.35 11.58
N LEU A 128 7.71 1.27 12.28
CA LEU A 128 7.37 0.15 13.16
C LEU A 128 7.26 -1.17 12.38
N GLN A 129 6.61 -1.15 11.21
CA GLN A 129 6.52 -2.34 10.35
C GLN A 129 7.89 -2.82 9.90
N ARG A 130 8.79 -1.91 9.52
CA ARG A 130 10.16 -2.27 9.13
C ARG A 130 10.93 -2.89 10.29
N LEU A 131 10.90 -2.27 11.46
CA LEU A 131 11.58 -2.79 12.66
C LEU A 131 11.07 -4.17 13.05
N LEU A 132 9.75 -4.39 12.99
CA LEU A 132 9.15 -5.69 13.28
C LEU A 132 9.62 -6.75 12.27
N GLN A 133 9.66 -6.41 10.98
CA GLN A 133 10.11 -7.32 9.94
C GLN A 133 11.62 -7.63 10.06
N GLU A 134 12.45 -6.63 10.33
CA GLU A 134 13.88 -6.80 10.58
C GLU A 134 14.12 -7.68 11.80
N HIS A 135 13.43 -7.44 12.92
CA HIS A 135 13.56 -8.26 14.11
C HIS A 135 13.17 -9.72 13.83
N ARG A 136 12.06 -9.95 13.10
CA ARG A 136 11.64 -11.31 12.72
C ARG A 136 12.68 -12.02 11.86
N LEU A 137 13.23 -11.33 10.85
CA LEU A 137 14.27 -11.89 9.97
C LEU A 137 15.56 -12.17 10.75
N LYS A 138 15.93 -11.28 11.67
CA LYS A 138 17.12 -11.45 12.49
C LYS A 138 17.02 -12.69 13.39
N THR A 139 15.93 -12.82 14.15
CA THR A 139 15.70 -14.01 14.99
C THR A 139 15.69 -15.30 14.17
N GLN A 140 15.06 -15.28 12.99
CA GLN A 140 15.07 -16.43 12.08
C GLN A 140 16.49 -16.79 11.63
N SER A 141 17.28 -15.81 11.18
CA SER A 141 18.66 -16.04 10.74
C SER A 141 19.57 -16.55 11.86
N GLU A 142 19.35 -16.10 13.10
CA GLU A 142 20.09 -16.55 14.27
C GLU A 142 19.79 -18.02 14.59
N LEU A 143 18.50 -18.42 14.53
CA LEU A 143 18.09 -19.81 14.68
C LEU A 143 18.67 -20.70 13.58
N ASP A 144 18.57 -20.27 12.32
CA ASP A 144 19.10 -21.01 11.18
C ASP A 144 20.62 -21.20 11.31
N ARG A 145 21.33 -20.16 11.76
CA ARG A 145 22.78 -20.24 12.03
C ARG A 145 23.10 -21.26 13.13
N ILE A 146 22.38 -21.24 14.25
CA ILE A 146 22.60 -22.18 15.36
C ILE A 146 22.30 -23.62 14.92
N ASN A 147 21.21 -23.83 14.17
CA ASN A 147 20.85 -25.13 13.63
C ASN A 147 21.91 -25.68 12.67
N ALA A 148 22.42 -24.83 11.77
CA ALA A 148 23.50 -25.21 10.85
C ALA A 148 24.77 -25.61 11.61
N GLN A 149 25.18 -24.83 12.60
CA GLN A 149 26.34 -25.14 13.46
C GLN A 149 26.16 -26.45 14.24
N TYR A 150 24.97 -26.68 14.81
CA TYR A 150 24.67 -27.92 15.51
C TYR A 150 24.79 -29.14 14.57
N LEU A 151 24.24 -29.05 13.36
CA LEU A 151 24.32 -30.11 12.38
C LEU A 151 25.77 -30.33 11.91
N GLU A 152 26.54 -29.26 11.70
CA GLU A 152 27.95 -29.34 11.33
C GLU A 152 28.79 -30.07 12.39
N VAL A 153 28.63 -29.70 13.66
CA VAL A 153 29.32 -30.36 14.78
C VAL A 153 28.89 -31.82 14.89
N LYS A 154 27.59 -32.10 14.76
CA LYS A 154 27.05 -33.47 14.80
C LYS A 154 27.60 -34.33 13.66
N CYS A 155 27.63 -33.79 12.44
CA CYS A 155 28.21 -34.47 11.28
C CYS A 155 29.71 -34.71 11.47
N SER A 156 30.46 -33.72 11.97
CA SER A 156 31.90 -33.85 12.25
C SER A 156 32.18 -34.95 13.27
N ALA A 157 31.42 -35.00 14.36
CA ALA A 157 31.52 -36.06 15.37
C ALA A 157 31.17 -37.44 14.79
N MET A 158 30.15 -37.52 13.93
CA MET A 158 29.78 -38.78 13.28
C MET A 158 30.86 -39.26 12.31
N ILE A 159 31.47 -38.35 11.55
CA ILE A 159 32.59 -38.66 10.64
C ILE A 159 33.80 -39.19 11.42
N LEU A 160 34.15 -38.56 12.54
CA LEU A 160 35.23 -39.04 13.42
C LEU A 160 34.92 -40.46 13.94
N LYS A 161 33.70 -40.67 14.45
CA LYS A 161 33.29 -41.99 14.94
C LYS A 161 33.32 -43.08 13.86
N LEU A 162 32.95 -42.75 12.62
CA LEU A 162 33.05 -43.70 11.51
C LEU A 162 34.50 -44.02 11.17
N ARG A 163 35.37 -43.01 11.18
CA ARG A 163 36.81 -43.17 10.93
C ARG A 163 37.46 -44.09 11.96
N ASP A 164 37.24 -43.83 13.26
CA ASP A 164 37.80 -44.67 14.34
C ASP A 164 37.36 -46.13 14.22
N ARG A 165 36.09 -46.36 13.84
CA ARG A 165 35.57 -47.72 13.60
C ARG A 165 36.21 -48.40 12.40
N LEU A 166 36.42 -47.66 11.31
CA LEU A 166 37.04 -48.19 10.10
C LEU A 166 38.52 -48.51 10.35
N GLU A 167 39.26 -47.61 11.00
CA GLU A 167 40.66 -47.84 11.38
C GLU A 167 40.80 -49.05 12.31
N GLY A 168 39.92 -49.17 13.32
CA GLY A 168 39.89 -50.34 14.19
C GLY A 168 39.59 -51.65 13.45
N ALA A 169 38.67 -51.63 12.48
CA ALA A 169 38.35 -52.81 11.66
C ALA A 169 39.51 -53.21 10.73
N ILE A 170 40.19 -52.23 10.13
CA ILE A 170 41.37 -52.47 9.30
C ILE A 170 42.48 -53.10 10.15
N HIS A 171 42.78 -52.53 11.33
CA HIS A 171 43.81 -53.08 12.21
C HIS A 171 43.53 -54.52 12.65
N LEU A 172 42.28 -54.83 12.98
CA LEU A 172 41.88 -56.19 13.33
C LEU A 172 42.07 -57.15 12.14
N GLN A 173 41.65 -56.73 10.95
CA GLN A 173 41.79 -57.52 9.74
C GLN A 173 43.27 -57.75 9.37
N GLU A 174 44.12 -56.73 9.48
CA GLU A 174 45.57 -56.85 9.26
C GLU A 174 46.21 -57.83 10.25
N GLN A 175 45.83 -57.75 11.52
CA GLN A 175 46.32 -58.68 12.54
C GLN A 175 45.92 -60.14 12.23
N ASP A 176 44.68 -60.35 11.80
CA ASP A 176 44.19 -61.70 11.46
C ASP A 176 44.85 -62.24 10.18
N MET A 177 45.10 -61.37 9.19
CA MET A 177 45.89 -61.72 8.00
C MET A 177 47.33 -62.13 8.36
N GLU A 178 47.98 -61.40 9.27
CA GLU A 178 49.34 -61.73 9.71
C GLU A 178 49.39 -63.06 10.48
N LYS A 179 48.42 -63.32 11.38
CA LYS A 179 48.29 -64.62 12.06
C LYS A 179 48.10 -65.76 11.05
N SER A 180 47.20 -65.57 10.08
CA SER A 180 46.95 -66.57 9.04
C SER A 180 48.21 -66.84 8.21
N ARG A 181 48.96 -65.79 7.87
CA ARG A 181 50.24 -65.90 7.17
C ARG A 181 51.31 -66.65 7.97
N GLN A 182 51.41 -66.40 9.27
CA GLN A 182 52.32 -67.14 10.15
C GLN A 182 51.98 -68.64 10.19
N VAL A 183 50.69 -68.96 10.28
CA VAL A 183 50.21 -70.36 10.22
C VAL A 183 50.54 -70.98 8.87
N LEU A 184 50.34 -70.26 7.77
CA LEU A 184 50.66 -70.79 6.44
C LEU A 184 52.15 -71.09 6.28
N ASN A 185 53.02 -70.19 6.77
CA ASN A 185 54.47 -70.38 6.76
C ASN A 185 54.90 -71.60 7.59
N SER A 186 54.27 -71.86 8.74
CA SER A 186 54.61 -73.06 9.53
C SER A 186 54.27 -74.37 8.80
N TYR A 187 53.18 -74.39 8.03
CA TYR A 187 52.84 -75.52 7.17
C TYR A 187 53.81 -75.68 6.00
N GLU A 188 54.30 -74.57 5.42
CA GLU A 188 55.30 -74.60 4.35
C GLU A 188 56.61 -75.24 4.83
N VAL A 189 57.10 -74.82 6.01
CA VAL A 189 58.29 -75.41 6.65
C VAL A 189 58.11 -76.89 6.96
N LEU A 190 56.95 -77.26 7.51
CA LEU A 190 56.65 -78.68 7.81
C LEU A 190 56.54 -79.52 6.52
N GLY A 191 56.06 -78.93 5.43
CA GLY A 191 56.02 -79.56 4.10
C GLY A 191 57.39 -80.01 3.63
N GLU A 192 58.43 -79.19 3.82
CA GLU A 192 59.80 -79.56 3.47
C GLU A 192 60.35 -80.73 4.30
N GLU A 193 59.95 -80.84 5.57
CA GLU A 193 60.30 -81.99 6.41
C GLU A 193 59.55 -83.25 5.97
N PHE A 194 58.27 -83.13 5.63
CA PHE A 194 57.48 -84.22 5.05
C PHE A 194 58.08 -84.71 3.74
N ASP A 195 58.47 -83.81 2.84
CA ASP A 195 59.11 -84.16 1.57
C ASP A 195 60.43 -84.90 1.78
N ARG A 196 61.22 -84.50 2.79
CA ARG A 196 62.43 -85.24 3.20
C ARG A 196 62.09 -86.64 3.71
N LEU A 197 61.09 -86.76 4.58
CA LEU A 197 60.66 -88.04 5.12
C LEU A 197 60.14 -88.98 4.02
N VAL A 198 59.39 -88.47 3.05
CA VAL A 198 58.91 -89.23 1.89
C VAL A 198 60.09 -89.75 1.05
N LYS A 199 61.13 -88.92 0.84
CA LYS A 199 62.36 -89.34 0.16
C LYS A 199 63.08 -90.45 0.93
N GLU A 200 63.23 -90.32 2.25
CA GLU A 200 63.85 -91.37 3.06
C GLU A 200 63.05 -92.68 3.04
N TYR A 201 61.72 -92.59 3.20
CA TYR A 201 60.84 -93.76 3.16
C TYR A 201 60.89 -94.47 1.81
N THR A 202 60.88 -93.72 0.69
CA THR A 202 60.96 -94.31 -0.65
C THR A 202 62.27 -95.06 -0.86
N VAL A 203 63.41 -94.50 -0.42
CA VAL A 203 64.71 -95.20 -0.44
C VAL A 203 64.66 -96.48 0.40
N LEU A 204 64.11 -96.42 1.62
CA LEU A 204 63.99 -97.57 2.51
C LEU A 204 63.09 -98.66 1.92
N LYS A 205 61.96 -98.26 1.32
CA LYS A 205 61.03 -99.17 0.63
C LYS A 205 61.74 -99.88 -0.52
N GLN A 206 62.44 -99.14 -1.38
CA GLN A 206 63.21 -99.71 -2.49
C GLN A 206 64.27 -100.71 -1.99
N ALA A 207 65.00 -100.37 -0.92
CA ALA A 207 66.00 -101.26 -0.34
C ALA A 207 65.39 -102.54 0.26
N THR A 208 64.20 -102.42 0.87
CA THR A 208 63.49 -103.58 1.44
C THR A 208 62.95 -104.49 0.34
N GLU A 209 62.39 -103.92 -0.73
CA GLU A 209 61.95 -104.68 -1.91
C GLU A 209 63.13 -105.38 -2.59
N ASN A 210 64.26 -104.69 -2.77
CA ASN A 210 65.48 -105.29 -3.31
C ASN A 210 65.99 -106.45 -2.45
N LYS A 211 66.02 -106.28 -1.12
CA LYS A 211 66.39 -107.36 -0.18
C LYS A 211 65.42 -108.54 -0.24
N ARG A 212 64.11 -108.29 -0.31
CA ARG A 212 63.09 -109.34 -0.47
C ARG A 212 63.23 -110.07 -1.80
N TRP A 213 63.47 -109.35 -2.89
CA TRP A 213 63.73 -109.91 -4.20
C TRP A 213 64.97 -110.82 -4.16
N ALA A 214 66.07 -110.34 -3.57
CA ALA A 214 67.29 -111.12 -3.40
C ALA A 214 67.04 -112.40 -2.59
N LEU A 215 66.31 -112.32 -1.47
CA LEU A 215 65.96 -113.49 -0.66
C LEU A 215 65.08 -114.50 -1.40
N LEU A 216 64.13 -114.04 -2.22
CA LEU A 216 63.30 -114.92 -3.06
C LEU A 216 64.15 -115.62 -4.13
N GLU A 217 65.09 -114.90 -4.73
CA GLU A 217 65.96 -115.46 -5.76
C GLU A 217 66.99 -116.45 -5.18
N PHE A 218 67.55 -116.14 -4.00
CA PHE A 218 68.37 -117.08 -3.24
C PHE A 218 67.58 -118.31 -2.80
N ASN A 219 66.31 -118.18 -2.40
CA ASN A 219 65.45 -119.34 -2.07
C ASN A 219 65.09 -120.19 -3.29
N LYS A 220 64.98 -119.60 -4.49
CA LYS A 220 64.79 -120.36 -5.74
C LYS A 220 66.05 -121.13 -6.13
N ALA A 221 67.24 -120.60 -5.83
CA ALA A 221 68.53 -121.25 -6.14
C ALA A 221 68.87 -122.45 -5.21
N TYR A 222 68.08 -122.67 -4.15
CA TYR A 222 68.24 -123.77 -3.19
C TYR A 222 67.16 -124.87 -3.29
N ARG A 223 66.36 -124.88 -4.37
CA ARG A 223 65.54 -126.03 -4.79
C ARG A 223 66.14 -126.65 -6.05
#